data_AF-A0A3M2D7B1-F1
#
_entry.id   AF-A0A3M2D7B1-F1
#
_cell.length_a   1.000
_cell.length_b   1.000
_cell.length_c   1.000
_cell.angle_alpha   90.00
_cell.angle_beta   90.00
_cell.angle_gamma   90.00
#
_symmetry.space_group_name_H-M   'P 1'
#
loop_
_entity.id
_entity.type
_entity.pdbx_description
1 polymer ?
#
loop_
_entity_poly.entity_id
_entity_poly.type
_entity_poly.pdbx_seq_one_letter_code
_entity_poly.pdbx_strand_id
1 'polypeptide(L)'
;MPDVLLVLVLLMVFWFPIASVSADGGYEGCPSSRMTLPLCEHGRLVHWQAFVTANGTLGGEGYPQCVTATIDGTELKTESVRVKVGQLGGRASQNAWEGGGLTQTLNGDGRQVSIGAQVAVEYFSRSDRRNLAGGLFELLVNDVVIAREEVGPIETGTFQSMYIQGRTTLPKDAYILSIRIRRPFLSTPDTPAPYQYVRRVEIVGSATSHCRKDAQ
;
A
#
# COMPACT_ATOMS: atom_id res chain seq x y z
N MET A 1 44.08 1.19 -43.56
CA MET A 1 44.46 1.18 -42.12
C MET A 1 43.19 0.82 -41.37
N PRO A 2 43.08 -0.36 -40.72
CA PRO A 2 41.88 -0.73 -39.98
C PRO A 2 42.03 -0.32 -38.50
N ASP A 3 41.05 0.42 -38.01
CA ASP A 3 40.90 0.76 -36.60
C ASP A 3 40.44 -0.47 -35.80
N VAL A 4 41.21 -0.82 -34.78
CA VAL A 4 40.90 -1.93 -33.86
C VAL A 4 40.11 -1.37 -32.68
N LEU A 5 38.84 -1.78 -32.58
CA LEU A 5 37.93 -1.43 -31.49
C LEU A 5 38.25 -2.31 -30.26
N LEU A 6 38.69 -1.67 -29.17
CA LEU A 6 38.96 -2.33 -27.88
C LEU A 6 37.67 -2.36 -27.05
N VAL A 7 37.10 -3.56 -26.84
CA VAL A 7 35.95 -3.76 -25.94
C VAL A 7 36.47 -4.13 -24.55
N LEU A 8 36.29 -3.22 -23.59
CA LEU A 8 36.64 -3.44 -22.19
C LEU A 8 35.41 -4.00 -21.45
N VAL A 9 35.48 -5.26 -21.01
CA VAL A 9 34.45 -5.88 -20.16
C VAL A 9 34.83 -5.66 -18.70
N LEU A 10 34.08 -4.79 -18.02
CA LEU A 10 34.25 -4.52 -16.59
C LEU A 10 33.37 -5.49 -15.78
N LEU A 11 34.01 -6.41 -15.05
CA LEU A 11 33.37 -7.33 -14.12
C LEU A 11 33.67 -6.83 -12.71
N MET A 12 32.66 -6.40 -11.95
CA MET A 12 32.82 -6.16 -10.52
C MET A 12 31.72 -6.82 -9.70
N VAL A 13 32.21 -7.44 -8.63
CA VAL A 13 31.62 -8.43 -7.73
C VAL A 13 30.75 -7.72 -6.69
N PHE A 14 29.52 -8.17 -6.50
CA PHE A 14 28.67 -7.70 -5.41
C PHE A 14 29.02 -8.46 -4.11
N TRP A 15 29.42 -7.70 -3.10
CA TRP A 15 29.69 -8.17 -1.75
C TRP A 15 28.41 -8.03 -0.92
N PHE A 16 27.86 -9.14 -0.44
CA PHE A 16 26.70 -9.13 0.47
C PHE A 16 27.18 -9.30 1.92
N PRO A 17 26.84 -8.40 2.85
CA PRO A 17 27.15 -8.59 4.26
C PRO A 17 26.31 -9.72 4.86
N ILE A 18 26.98 -10.65 5.53
CA ILE A 18 26.37 -11.73 6.30
C ILE A 18 25.83 -11.11 7.59
N ALA A 19 24.52 -11.12 7.78
CA ALA A 19 23.91 -10.75 9.06
C ALA A 19 24.15 -11.87 10.09
N SER A 20 24.77 -11.52 11.22
CA SER A 20 24.92 -12.40 12.37
C SER A 20 23.62 -12.47 13.17
N VAL A 21 23.12 -13.69 13.41
CA VAL A 21 22.00 -13.97 14.29
C VAL A 21 22.55 -14.29 15.68
N SER A 22 22.12 -13.54 16.69
CA SER A 22 22.39 -13.79 18.11
C SER A 22 21.48 -14.91 18.61
N ALA A 23 22.06 -15.91 19.29
CA ALA A 23 21.36 -17.03 19.89
C ALA A 23 21.12 -16.73 21.38
N ASP A 24 19.94 -16.22 21.72
CA ASP A 24 19.43 -16.21 23.09
C ASP A 24 18.33 -17.26 23.21
N GLY A 25 18.52 -18.21 24.13
CA GLY A 25 17.60 -19.29 24.42
C GLY A 25 16.33 -18.78 25.12
N GLY A 26 15.19 -18.97 24.47
CA GLY A 26 13.89 -18.66 25.04
C GLY A 26 12.79 -18.93 24.02
N TYR A 27 12.15 -20.10 24.10
CA TYR A 27 11.09 -20.56 23.20
C TYR A 27 11.43 -20.35 21.72
N GLU A 28 11.96 -21.38 21.04
CA GLU A 28 12.05 -21.41 19.57
C GLU A 28 10.63 -21.35 18.97
N GLY A 29 10.09 -20.14 18.93
CA GLY A 29 8.82 -19.79 18.34
C GLY A 29 8.95 -19.93 16.84
N CYS A 30 8.03 -20.67 16.23
CA CYS A 30 7.98 -20.72 14.78
C CYS A 30 7.94 -19.30 14.23
N PRO A 31 8.95 -18.87 13.45
CA PRO A 31 8.93 -17.55 12.87
C PRO A 31 7.69 -17.46 11.97
N SER A 32 6.76 -16.57 12.33
CA SER A 32 5.69 -16.21 11.40
C SER A 32 6.37 -15.66 10.15
N SER A 33 6.14 -16.27 8.98
CA SER A 33 6.65 -15.73 7.74
C SER A 33 5.95 -14.39 7.48
N ARG A 34 6.69 -13.29 7.63
CA ARG A 34 6.22 -11.94 7.29
C ARG A 34 6.87 -11.53 5.98
N MET A 35 6.04 -11.19 5.00
CA MET A 35 6.47 -10.63 3.72
C MET A 35 5.97 -9.20 3.63
N THR A 36 6.88 -8.24 3.46
CA THR A 36 6.53 -6.85 3.15
C THR A 36 6.57 -6.68 1.64
N LEU A 37 5.49 -6.13 1.06
CA LEU A 37 5.38 -5.85 -0.36
C LEU A 37 5.84 -4.42 -0.61
N PRO A 38 6.96 -4.19 -1.32
CA PRO A 38 7.40 -2.85 -1.65
C PRO A 38 6.35 -2.19 -2.56
N LEU A 39 5.99 -0.95 -2.24
CA LEU A 39 5.07 -0.17 -3.06
C LEU A 39 5.84 0.64 -4.11
N CYS A 40 6.99 1.17 -3.70
CA CYS A 40 7.80 2.09 -4.46
C CYS A 40 9.26 1.64 -4.43
N GLU A 41 10.00 1.99 -5.48
CA GLU A 41 11.45 2.03 -5.53
C GLU A 41 11.87 3.23 -6.38
N HIS A 42 12.84 4.01 -5.90
CA HIS A 42 13.39 5.17 -6.62
C HIS A 42 12.30 6.17 -7.07
N GLY A 43 11.29 6.40 -6.23
CA GLY A 43 10.20 7.33 -6.54
C GLY A 43 9.23 6.83 -7.61
N ARG A 44 9.20 5.53 -7.91
CA ARG A 44 8.26 4.91 -8.87
C ARG A 44 7.55 3.73 -8.25
N LEU A 45 6.29 3.50 -8.63
CA LEU A 45 5.57 2.28 -8.27
C LEU A 45 6.27 1.05 -8.83
N VAL A 46 6.46 0.03 -8.00
CA VAL A 46 7.01 -1.27 -8.42
C VAL A 46 6.02 -2.38 -8.15
N HIS A 47 5.82 -3.28 -9.12
CA HIS A 47 4.90 -4.43 -9.04
C HIS A 47 3.40 -4.12 -8.84
N TRP A 48 3.04 -2.92 -8.37
CA TRP A 48 1.68 -2.44 -8.23
C TRP A 48 1.24 -1.68 -9.49
N GLN A 49 -0.03 -1.87 -9.86
CA GLN A 49 -0.70 -1.13 -10.92
C GLN A 49 -1.80 -0.26 -10.31
N ALA A 50 -1.92 0.97 -10.80
CA ALA A 50 -3.01 1.86 -10.41
C ALA A 50 -4.30 1.47 -11.14
N PHE A 51 -5.45 1.64 -10.49
CA PHE A 51 -6.75 1.50 -11.14
C PHE A 51 -7.72 2.58 -10.66
N VAL A 52 -8.75 2.86 -11.46
CA VAL A 52 -9.85 3.76 -11.11
C VAL A 52 -11.18 3.03 -11.19
N THR A 53 -12.13 3.40 -10.34
CA THR A 53 -13.52 2.94 -10.48
C THR A 53 -14.19 3.66 -11.66
N ALA A 54 -15.39 3.20 -12.04
CA ALA A 54 -16.08 3.66 -13.25
C ALA A 54 -16.24 5.20 -13.33
N ASN A 55 -16.44 5.88 -12.20
CA ASN A 55 -16.51 7.34 -12.13
C ASN A 55 -15.50 7.92 -11.13
N GLY A 56 -14.39 7.22 -10.93
CA GLY A 56 -13.38 7.59 -9.95
C GLY A 56 -12.17 8.29 -10.53
N THR A 57 -11.33 8.84 -9.65
CA THR A 57 -10.03 9.42 -9.96
C THR A 57 -9.01 9.10 -8.87
N LEU A 58 -7.72 9.19 -9.22
CA LEU A 58 -6.59 9.10 -8.30
C LEU A 58 -5.82 10.42 -8.14
N GLY A 59 -6.30 11.52 -8.74
CA GLY A 59 -5.71 12.86 -8.58
C GLY A 59 -5.27 13.54 -9.87
N GLY A 60 -5.52 12.94 -11.02
CA GLY A 60 -5.13 13.49 -12.33
C GLY A 60 -3.66 13.25 -12.67
N GLU A 61 -3.09 14.14 -13.49
CA GLU A 61 -1.70 14.04 -13.94
C GLU A 61 -0.71 14.06 -12.77
N GLY A 62 0.28 13.16 -12.81
CA GLY A 62 1.29 13.03 -11.76
C GLY A 62 0.89 12.13 -10.57
N TYR A 63 -0.32 11.56 -10.56
CA TYR A 63 -0.76 10.57 -9.57
C TYR A 63 -0.97 9.18 -10.19
N PRO A 64 -0.81 8.09 -9.40
CA PRO A 64 -0.27 8.06 -8.04
C PRO A 64 1.21 8.46 -7.97
N GLN A 65 1.62 9.02 -6.82
CA GLN A 65 2.99 9.48 -6.62
C GLN A 65 3.67 8.71 -5.48
N CYS A 66 4.89 8.23 -5.71
CA CYS A 66 5.75 7.72 -4.65
C CYS A 66 6.43 8.88 -3.93
N VAL A 67 6.23 8.97 -2.62
CA VAL A 67 6.77 10.03 -1.76
C VAL A 67 7.30 9.45 -0.46
N THR A 68 8.26 10.15 0.16
CA THR A 68 8.54 9.99 1.58
C THR A 68 7.55 10.87 2.35
N ALA A 69 6.64 10.25 3.08
CA ALA A 69 5.65 10.98 3.87
C ALA A 69 6.26 11.38 5.22
N THR A 70 5.94 12.58 5.70
CA THR A 70 6.26 13.02 7.06
C THR A 70 4.97 12.96 7.87
N ILE A 71 4.95 12.22 8.98
CA ILE A 71 3.81 12.15 9.90
C ILE A 71 4.15 12.96 11.15
N ASP A 72 3.35 13.96 11.49
CA ASP A 72 3.53 14.78 12.70
C ASP A 72 4.94 15.39 12.84
N GLY A 73 5.50 15.86 11.72
CA GLY A 73 6.88 16.38 11.67
C GLY A 73 7.98 15.33 11.76
N THR A 74 7.62 14.04 11.89
CA THR A 74 8.55 12.92 11.80
C THR A 74 8.62 12.42 10.36
N GLU A 75 9.77 12.62 9.72
CA GLU A 75 10.01 12.09 8.38
C GLU A 75 9.94 10.56 8.46
N LEU A 76 8.94 9.96 7.82
CA LEU A 76 8.95 8.52 7.66
C LEU A 76 9.94 8.21 6.55
N LYS A 77 11.07 7.60 6.91
CA LYS A 77 12.10 7.09 5.99
C LYS A 77 11.64 5.95 5.07
N THR A 78 10.34 5.80 4.85
CA THR A 78 9.77 4.71 4.07
C THR A 78 8.86 5.28 3.01
N GLU A 79 9.07 4.82 1.78
CA GLU A 79 8.26 5.24 0.66
C GLU A 79 6.79 4.85 0.85
N SER A 80 5.93 5.79 0.49
CA SER A 80 4.47 5.67 0.53
C SER A 80 3.91 6.08 -0.82
N VAL A 81 2.74 5.56 -1.16
CA VAL A 81 2.01 5.99 -2.36
C VAL A 81 0.99 7.02 -1.94
N ARG A 82 1.08 8.21 -2.54
CA ARG A 82 0.15 9.32 -2.34
C ARG A 82 -0.82 9.44 -3.52
N VAL A 83 -2.09 9.63 -3.21
CA VAL A 83 -3.19 9.80 -4.18
C VAL A 83 -4.15 10.91 -3.74
N LYS A 84 -5.01 11.36 -4.67
CA LYS A 84 -6.14 12.27 -4.40
C LYS A 84 -7.43 11.68 -4.95
N VAL A 85 -8.07 10.85 -4.14
CA VAL A 85 -9.19 10.01 -4.54
C VAL A 85 -10.52 10.77 -4.50
N GLY A 86 -11.40 10.49 -5.44
CA GLY A 86 -12.79 10.96 -5.44
C GLY A 86 -13.50 10.67 -6.76
N GLN A 87 -14.63 11.32 -6.97
CA GLN A 87 -15.42 11.25 -8.18
C GLN A 87 -14.86 12.19 -9.27
N LEU A 88 -14.84 11.73 -10.53
CA LEU A 88 -14.39 12.53 -11.69
C LEU A 88 -15.44 13.58 -12.11
N GLY A 89 -16.73 13.24 -12.05
CA GLY A 89 -17.80 14.14 -12.47
C GLY A 89 -19.21 13.63 -12.16
N GLY A 90 -20.20 14.43 -12.57
CA GLY A 90 -21.62 14.23 -12.25
C GLY A 90 -22.03 14.99 -11.00
N ARG A 91 -23.33 15.33 -10.86
CA ARG A 91 -23.88 15.53 -9.51
C ARG A 91 -23.48 14.27 -8.78
N ALA A 92 -22.66 14.38 -7.73
CA ALA A 92 -22.49 13.29 -6.78
C ALA A 92 -23.91 12.79 -6.50
N SER A 93 -24.30 11.68 -7.11
CA SER A 93 -25.51 11.00 -6.69
C SER A 93 -25.17 10.73 -5.24
N GLN A 94 -25.88 11.38 -4.30
CA GLN A 94 -25.31 11.87 -3.03
C GLN A 94 -24.66 10.80 -2.14
N ASN A 95 -24.64 9.53 -2.57
CA ASN A 95 -24.13 8.35 -1.90
C ASN A 95 -23.19 7.46 -2.76
N ALA A 96 -22.76 7.86 -3.96
CA ALA A 96 -21.85 7.03 -4.77
C ALA A 96 -20.41 7.14 -4.26
N TRP A 97 -19.86 6.04 -3.77
CA TRP A 97 -18.47 5.97 -3.33
C TRP A 97 -17.60 5.58 -4.52
N GLU A 98 -16.85 6.53 -5.08
CA GLU A 98 -15.98 6.33 -6.24
C GLU A 98 -14.54 6.71 -5.91
N GLY A 99 -13.60 6.23 -6.73
CA GLY A 99 -12.19 6.47 -6.50
C GLY A 99 -11.27 5.59 -7.32
N GLY A 100 -10.42 4.84 -6.64
CA GLY A 100 -9.43 4.00 -7.30
C GLY A 100 -8.57 3.27 -6.29
N GLY A 101 -7.37 2.89 -6.70
CA GLY A 101 -6.47 2.20 -5.79
C GLY A 101 -5.24 1.63 -6.46
N LEU A 102 -4.65 0.66 -5.77
CA LEU A 102 -3.50 -0.10 -6.21
C LEU A 102 -3.85 -1.58 -6.26
N THR A 103 -3.33 -2.28 -7.26
CA THR A 103 -3.50 -3.73 -7.41
C THR A 103 -2.19 -4.42 -7.72
N GLN A 104 -2.00 -5.63 -7.22
CA GLN A 104 -0.84 -6.47 -7.48
C GLN A 104 -1.29 -7.92 -7.66
N THR A 105 -0.79 -8.58 -8.71
CA THR A 105 -0.98 -10.01 -8.90
C THR A 105 0.10 -10.78 -8.14
N LEU A 106 -0.31 -11.72 -7.30
CA LEU A 106 0.56 -12.56 -6.47
C LEU A 106 0.19 -14.03 -6.68
N ASN A 107 1.10 -14.94 -6.32
CA ASN A 107 0.79 -16.37 -6.26
C ASN A 107 0.45 -16.77 -4.83
N GLY A 108 -0.65 -17.47 -4.64
CA GLY A 108 -1.03 -17.99 -3.33
C GLY A 108 -0.65 -19.45 -3.16
N ASP A 109 -0.84 -19.98 -1.94
CA ASP A 109 -0.46 -21.33 -1.56
C ASP A 109 -1.60 -22.10 -0.86
N GLY A 110 -2.82 -21.55 -0.87
CA GLY A 110 -3.96 -22.14 -0.19
C GLY A 110 -4.00 -21.95 1.33
N ARG A 111 -3.05 -21.21 1.93
CA ARG A 111 -2.96 -21.05 3.39
C ARG A 111 -3.76 -19.85 3.89
N GLN A 112 -4.14 -19.94 5.17
CA GLN A 112 -4.70 -18.80 5.89
C GLN A 112 -3.59 -17.82 6.25
N VAL A 113 -3.77 -16.57 5.86
CA VAL A 113 -2.85 -15.47 6.14
C VAL A 113 -3.59 -14.30 6.75
N SER A 114 -2.83 -13.37 7.31
CA SER A 114 -3.32 -12.03 7.58
C SER A 114 -2.63 -11.04 6.66
N ILE A 115 -3.42 -10.20 6.01
CA ILE A 115 -2.93 -9.13 5.14
C ILE A 115 -3.22 -7.81 5.82
N GLY A 116 -2.23 -6.93 5.86
CA GLY A 116 -2.41 -5.59 6.41
C GLY A 116 -1.74 -4.51 5.59
N ALA A 117 -2.20 -3.28 5.76
CA ALA A 117 -1.61 -2.09 5.18
C ALA A 117 -1.71 -0.94 6.17
N GLN A 118 -0.68 -0.09 6.22
CA GLN A 118 -0.78 1.21 6.85
C GLN A 118 -1.39 2.20 5.85
N VAL A 119 -2.44 2.89 6.25
CA VAL A 119 -3.08 3.92 5.45
C VAL A 119 -3.10 5.23 6.22
N ALA A 120 -3.20 6.34 5.50
CA ALA A 120 -3.35 7.64 6.14
C ALA A 120 -4.07 8.64 5.24
N VAL A 121 -4.53 9.72 5.87
CA VAL A 121 -5.13 10.87 5.22
C VAL A 121 -4.51 12.14 5.77
N GLU A 122 -4.31 13.13 4.91
CA GLU A 122 -3.74 14.43 5.28
C GLU A 122 -4.48 15.56 4.60
N TYR A 123 -4.72 16.63 5.37
CA TYR A 123 -5.47 17.78 4.90
C TYR A 123 -4.82 19.11 5.29
N PHE A 124 -4.26 19.83 4.33
CA PHE A 124 -3.44 21.02 4.61
C PHE A 124 -4.14 22.38 4.46
N SER A 125 -5.23 22.50 3.70
CA SER A 125 -5.75 23.83 3.33
C SER A 125 -7.20 24.07 3.74
N ARG A 126 -7.50 25.30 4.20
CA ARG A 126 -8.87 25.79 4.45
C ARG A 126 -9.64 26.08 3.16
N SER A 127 -9.00 26.18 2.00
CA SER A 127 -9.68 26.43 0.71
C SER A 127 -10.61 25.30 0.31
N ASP A 128 -10.36 24.09 0.80
CA ASP A 128 -10.93 22.84 0.29
C ASP A 128 -12.09 22.32 1.19
N ARG A 129 -12.66 23.22 2.01
CA ARG A 129 -13.59 22.97 3.14
C ARG A 129 -14.88 22.19 2.84
N ARG A 130 -15.15 21.83 1.59
CA ARG A 130 -16.34 21.05 1.22
C ARG A 130 -16.11 19.53 1.21
N ASN A 131 -14.88 19.07 1.49
CA ASN A 131 -14.50 17.68 1.25
C ASN A 131 -13.73 17.04 2.43
N LEU A 132 -14.29 17.11 3.64
CA LEU A 132 -13.61 16.66 4.87
C LEU A 132 -13.62 15.14 5.09
N ALA A 133 -14.33 14.32 4.32
CA ALA A 133 -14.28 12.87 4.55
C ALA A 133 -12.92 12.32 4.14
N GLY A 134 -12.21 11.64 5.06
CA GLY A 134 -10.92 11.04 4.72
C GLY A 134 -11.03 9.90 3.71
N GLY A 135 -12.17 9.21 3.71
CA GLY A 135 -12.52 8.20 2.71
C GLY A 135 -12.61 6.80 3.28
N LEU A 136 -13.06 5.86 2.45
CA LEU A 136 -13.19 4.45 2.77
C LEU A 136 -12.00 3.70 2.17
N PHE A 137 -11.20 3.08 3.03
CA PHE A 137 -10.09 2.22 2.67
C PHE A 137 -10.52 0.76 2.76
N GLU A 138 -10.17 -0.05 1.76
CA GLU A 138 -10.53 -1.46 1.69
C GLU A 138 -9.32 -2.28 1.24
N LEU A 139 -9.06 -3.40 1.91
CA LEU A 139 -8.19 -4.46 1.44
C LEU A 139 -9.03 -5.55 0.78
N LEU A 140 -8.64 -5.98 -0.41
CA LEU A 140 -9.37 -6.97 -1.19
C LEU A 140 -8.46 -8.08 -1.70
N VAL A 141 -9.00 -9.29 -1.78
CA VAL A 141 -8.42 -10.42 -2.50
C VAL A 141 -9.44 -10.90 -3.52
N ASN A 142 -9.11 -10.83 -4.81
CA ASN A 142 -10.03 -11.14 -5.92
C ASN A 142 -11.39 -10.42 -5.77
N ASP A 143 -11.35 -9.11 -5.54
CA ASP A 143 -12.51 -8.24 -5.29
C ASP A 143 -13.35 -8.54 -4.04
N VAL A 144 -12.95 -9.52 -3.22
CA VAL A 144 -13.56 -9.79 -1.91
C VAL A 144 -12.91 -8.92 -0.84
N VAL A 145 -13.68 -8.06 -0.19
CA VAL A 145 -13.20 -7.20 0.91
C VAL A 145 -12.89 -8.06 2.14
N ILE A 146 -11.63 -8.02 2.58
CA ILE A 146 -11.16 -8.75 3.78
C ILE A 146 -10.96 -7.82 4.99
N ALA A 147 -10.81 -6.51 4.75
CA ALA A 147 -10.75 -5.48 5.77
C ALA A 147 -11.20 -4.15 5.18
N ARG A 148 -11.80 -3.30 6.00
CA ARG A 148 -12.16 -1.94 5.61
C ARG A 148 -12.11 -1.02 6.81
N GLU A 149 -11.81 0.25 6.56
CA GLU A 149 -11.85 1.30 7.55
C GLU A 149 -12.31 2.60 6.90
N GLU A 150 -13.26 3.28 7.54
CA GLU A 150 -13.75 4.57 7.09
C GLU A 150 -13.10 5.68 7.91
N VAL A 151 -12.34 6.54 7.24
CA VAL A 151 -11.83 7.77 7.84
C VAL A 151 -12.91 8.82 7.70
N GLY A 152 -13.47 9.20 8.85
CA GLY A 152 -14.50 10.22 8.96
C GLY A 152 -14.00 11.63 8.61
N PRO A 153 -14.68 12.68 9.09
CA PRO A 153 -14.24 14.05 8.90
C PRO A 153 -12.82 14.26 9.44
N ILE A 154 -11.93 14.79 8.60
CA ILE A 154 -10.56 15.18 8.97
C ILE A 154 -10.50 16.69 9.17
N GLU A 155 -9.78 17.13 10.19
CA GLU A 155 -9.60 18.56 10.47
C GLU A 155 -8.48 19.16 9.61
N THR A 156 -8.58 20.46 9.28
CA THR A 156 -7.50 21.14 8.56
C THR A 156 -6.23 21.18 9.40
N GLY A 157 -5.10 20.86 8.78
CA GLY A 157 -3.79 20.76 9.41
C GLY A 157 -3.52 19.42 10.07
N THR A 158 -4.42 18.43 9.91
CA THR A 158 -4.24 17.12 10.55
C THR A 158 -3.75 16.05 9.57
N PHE A 159 -3.02 15.11 10.15
CA PHE A 159 -2.63 13.85 9.56
C PHE A 159 -3.24 12.74 10.40
N GLN A 160 -3.99 11.82 9.79
CA GLN A 160 -4.57 10.68 10.48
C GLN A 160 -4.04 9.39 9.85
N SER A 161 -3.37 8.56 10.65
CA SER A 161 -2.89 7.23 10.24
C SER A 161 -3.66 6.12 10.93
N MET A 162 -3.76 4.97 10.26
CA MET A 162 -4.32 3.75 10.80
C MET A 162 -3.71 2.54 10.11
N TYR A 163 -3.86 1.37 10.72
CA TYR A 163 -3.46 0.10 10.15
C TYR A 163 -4.71 -0.75 9.93
N ILE A 164 -4.96 -1.14 8.70
CA ILE A 164 -6.09 -2.01 8.32
C ILE A 164 -5.58 -3.42 8.12
N GLN A 165 -6.30 -4.41 8.64
CA GLN A 165 -5.87 -5.80 8.63
C GLN A 165 -7.05 -6.74 8.47
N GLY A 166 -6.91 -7.72 7.58
CA GLY A 166 -7.88 -8.78 7.33
C GLY A 166 -7.24 -10.15 7.44
N ARG A 167 -8.06 -11.17 7.68
CA ARG A 167 -7.67 -12.58 7.57
C ARG A 167 -8.40 -13.20 6.39
N THR A 168 -7.69 -14.01 5.62
CA THR A 168 -8.27 -14.72 4.47
C THR A 168 -7.47 -15.97 4.15
N THR A 169 -8.07 -16.87 3.38
CA THR A 169 -7.38 -18.00 2.77
C THR A 169 -6.99 -17.59 1.35
N LEU A 170 -5.70 -17.62 1.03
CA LEU A 170 -5.25 -17.30 -0.32
C LEU A 170 -5.67 -18.41 -1.30
N PRO A 171 -6.04 -18.09 -2.54
CA PRO A 171 -6.16 -19.08 -3.61
C PRO A 171 -4.86 -19.89 -3.75
N LYS A 172 -4.92 -21.12 -4.28
CA LYS A 172 -3.72 -21.91 -4.58
C LYS A 172 -2.97 -21.42 -5.81
N ASP A 173 -3.64 -20.63 -6.65
CA ASP A 173 -3.11 -20.09 -7.89
C ASP A 173 -2.87 -18.58 -7.76
N ALA A 174 -2.68 -17.90 -8.90
CA ALA A 174 -2.59 -16.46 -8.94
C ALA A 174 -3.86 -15.79 -8.37
N TYR A 175 -3.67 -14.72 -7.61
CA TYR A 175 -4.73 -13.88 -7.07
C TYR A 175 -4.36 -12.41 -7.17
N ILE A 176 -5.38 -11.56 -7.11
CA ILE A 176 -5.24 -10.12 -7.15
C ILE A 176 -5.41 -9.58 -5.73
N LEU A 177 -4.35 -8.97 -5.20
CA LEU A 177 -4.40 -8.17 -3.99
C LEU A 177 -4.70 -6.72 -4.40
N SER A 178 -5.72 -6.11 -3.81
CA SER A 178 -6.05 -4.71 -4.08
C SER A 178 -6.20 -3.90 -2.80
N ILE A 179 -5.79 -2.65 -2.89
CA ILE A 179 -6.03 -1.61 -1.89
C ILE A 179 -6.90 -0.57 -2.57
N ARG A 180 -8.19 -0.54 -2.21
CA ARG A 180 -9.17 0.36 -2.80
C ARG A 180 -9.45 1.51 -1.85
N ILE A 181 -9.52 2.71 -2.41
CA ILE A 181 -9.85 3.94 -1.70
C ILE A 181 -11.04 4.55 -2.43
N ARG A 182 -12.08 4.93 -1.68
CA ARG A 182 -13.30 5.54 -2.24
C ARG A 182 -13.72 6.75 -1.42
N ARG A 183 -14.28 7.75 -2.09
CA ARG A 183 -14.79 8.98 -1.45
C ARG A 183 -16.12 9.39 -2.11
N PRO A 184 -17.07 9.94 -1.35
CA PRO A 184 -18.38 10.36 -1.88
C PRO A 184 -18.36 11.78 -2.48
N PHE A 185 -17.17 12.32 -2.75
CA PHE A 185 -16.98 13.70 -3.17
C PHE A 185 -16.16 13.79 -4.46
N LEU A 186 -16.38 14.88 -5.20
CA LEU A 186 -15.58 15.22 -6.37
C LEU A 186 -14.10 15.39 -5.99
N SER A 187 -13.23 14.94 -6.88
CA SER A 187 -11.79 15.19 -6.84
C SER A 187 -11.35 15.58 -8.25
N THR A 188 -11.26 16.88 -8.49
CA THR A 188 -10.85 17.46 -9.77
C THR A 188 -9.68 18.42 -9.54
N PRO A 189 -8.96 18.86 -10.58
CA PRO A 189 -7.90 19.87 -10.43
C PRO A 189 -8.38 21.14 -9.71
N ASP A 190 -9.63 21.58 -9.97
CA ASP A 190 -10.23 22.78 -9.36
C ASP A 190 -10.85 22.51 -7.97
N THR A 191 -11.07 21.24 -7.62
CA THR A 191 -11.65 20.84 -6.32
C THR A 191 -10.92 19.58 -5.85
N PRO A 192 -9.65 19.71 -5.42
CA PRO A 192 -8.84 18.56 -5.08
C PRO A 192 -9.35 17.89 -3.81
N ALA A 193 -9.24 16.56 -3.79
CA ALA A 193 -9.33 15.81 -2.56
C ALA A 193 -8.15 16.12 -1.61
N PRO A 194 -8.31 15.89 -0.29
CA PRO A 194 -7.20 15.64 0.62
C PRO A 194 -6.26 14.56 0.07
N TYR A 195 -5.05 14.48 0.61
CA TYR A 195 -4.13 13.41 0.27
C TYR A 195 -4.50 12.13 0.99
N GLN A 196 -4.49 11.00 0.29
CA GLN A 196 -4.52 9.67 0.90
C GLN A 196 -3.19 8.96 0.65
N TYR A 197 -2.78 8.16 1.62
CA TYR A 197 -1.51 7.45 1.62
C TYR A 197 -1.73 5.96 1.82
N VAL A 198 -0.94 5.16 1.12
CA VAL A 198 -0.79 3.72 1.34
C VAL A 198 0.69 3.42 1.61
N ARG A 199 0.94 2.61 2.64
CA ARG A 199 2.28 2.27 3.12
C ARG A 199 2.27 0.86 3.72
N ARG A 200 3.45 0.20 3.74
CA ARG A 200 3.72 -1.03 4.50
C ARG A 200 2.61 -2.05 4.29
N VAL A 201 2.48 -2.53 3.07
CA VAL A 201 1.60 -3.65 2.77
C VAL A 201 2.35 -4.91 3.16
N GLU A 202 1.73 -5.76 3.96
CA GLU A 202 2.36 -6.97 4.44
C GLU A 202 1.40 -8.16 4.48
N ILE A 203 1.98 -9.34 4.28
CA ILE A 203 1.32 -10.63 4.40
C ILE A 203 2.03 -11.39 5.51
N VAL A 204 1.27 -11.80 6.51
CA VAL A 204 1.75 -12.58 7.65
C VAL A 204 1.10 -13.95 7.58
N GLY A 205 1.92 -14.99 7.37
CA GLY A 205 1.48 -16.37 7.40
C GLY A 205 1.02 -16.75 8.81
N SER A 206 -0.06 -17.55 8.92
CA SER A 206 -0.40 -18.18 10.18
C SER A 206 0.72 -19.15 10.55
N ALA A 207 1.23 -19.08 11.78
CA ALA A 207 2.15 -20.11 12.27
C ALA A 207 1.46 -21.46 12.13
N THR A 208 2.03 -22.35 11.30
CA THR A 208 1.49 -23.71 11.19
C THR A 208 1.60 -24.36 12.56
N SER A 209 0.55 -25.06 12.99
CA SER A 209 0.46 -25.78 14.27
C SER A 209 1.50 -26.91 14.44
N HIS A 210 2.50 -26.99 13.57
CA HIS A 210 3.60 -27.95 13.58
C HIS A 210 4.83 -27.47 14.35
N CYS A 211 4.71 -26.41 15.14
CA CYS A 211 5.62 -26.12 16.24
C CYS A 211 5.39 -27.14 17.37
N ARG A 212 5.63 -28.42 17.09
CA ARG A 212 5.59 -29.45 18.12
C ARG A 212 6.81 -29.17 19.00
N LYS A 213 6.57 -28.81 20.27
CA LYS A 213 7.63 -28.89 21.28
C LYS A 213 8.10 -30.34 21.27
N ASP A 214 9.31 -30.59 20.76
CA ASP A 214 10.00 -31.81 21.09
C ASP A 214 10.34 -31.71 22.58
N ALA A 215 9.50 -32.34 23.40
CA ALA A 215 9.76 -32.49 24.82
C ALA A 215 10.97 -33.42 24.98
N GLN A 216 12.08 -32.88 25.46
CA GLN A 216 13.14 -33.67 26.11
C GLN A 216 12.79 -33.89 27.57
#